data_AF-W9GEU8-F1
#
_entry.id   AF-W9GEU8-F1
#
_cell.length_a   1.000
_cell.length_b   1.000
_cell.length_c   1.000
_cell.angle_alpha   90.00
_cell.angle_beta   90.00
_cell.angle_gamma   90.00
#
_symmetry.space_group_name_H-M   'P 1'
#
loop_
_entity.id
_entity.type
_entity.pdbx_description
1 polymer ?
#
loop_
_entity_poly.entity_id
_entity_poly.type
_entity_poly.pdbx_seq_one_letter_code
_entity_poly.pdbx_strand_id
1 'polypeptide(L)'
;MDVLKVALGPVLPCWPAGLVLECALQGDVIIDASARLVDVATSRGAQEHREVEPEPDGPSGLQDHDLAAAALACDEAARVLALVGWPDRTARLLRLRNALLDAAASPQPADDERRGRLATQVQRERGAMARSALLRWSLRRLGVVDAARVEEQGLPRNLCGDARDRLLALLDRAAARLRSGAEAATEVPIRAAAIGDLVSGLDLATARLVIASLGIEAGIRAWEAVRA
;
A
#
# COMPACT_ATOMS: atom_id res chain seq x y z
N MET A 1 -20.90 -9.70 28.83
CA MET A 1 -19.61 -9.05 28.51
C MET A 1 -19.90 -7.72 27.88
N ASP A 2 -19.11 -6.71 28.21
CA ASP A 2 -19.31 -5.36 27.70
C ASP A 2 -18.70 -5.24 26.30
N VAL A 3 -19.50 -4.72 25.37
CA VAL A 3 -19.07 -4.43 24.00
C VAL A 3 -18.72 -2.95 23.91
N LEU A 4 -17.48 -2.66 23.51
CA LEU A 4 -17.00 -1.31 23.27
C LEU A 4 -17.14 -0.96 21.79
N LYS A 5 -17.88 0.10 21.46
CA LYS A 5 -17.90 0.66 20.10
C LYS A 5 -16.82 1.72 19.97
N VAL A 6 -15.92 1.57 19.00
CA VAL A 6 -14.81 2.50 18.76
C VAL A 6 -14.60 2.73 17.27
N ALA A 7 -14.17 3.93 16.89
CA ALA A 7 -13.70 4.22 15.54
C ALA A 7 -12.17 4.29 15.54
N LEU A 8 -11.54 3.46 14.72
CA LEU A 8 -10.10 3.47 14.45
C LEU A 8 -9.88 4.22 13.14
N GLY A 9 -8.83 5.05 13.06
CA GLY A 9 -8.74 5.99 11.95
C GLY A 9 -7.40 6.67 11.72
N PRO A 10 -7.39 7.71 10.87
CA PRO A 10 -6.20 8.26 10.21
C PRO A 10 -5.10 8.78 11.14
N VAL A 11 -5.44 9.11 12.39
CA VAL A 11 -4.48 9.62 13.38
C VAL A 11 -3.68 8.50 14.06
N LEU A 12 -4.04 7.24 13.82
CA LEU A 12 -3.31 6.11 14.39
C LEU A 12 -1.95 5.91 13.69
N PRO A 13 -0.86 5.64 14.43
CA PRO A 13 0.44 5.38 13.82
C PRO A 13 0.37 4.23 12.81
N CYS A 14 0.96 4.46 11.63
CA CYS A 14 1.01 3.53 10.50
C CYS A 14 -0.36 3.13 9.92
N TRP A 15 -1.40 3.91 10.19
CA TRP A 15 -2.75 3.69 9.66
C TRP A 15 -2.90 4.36 8.26
N PRO A 16 -3.66 3.78 7.32
CA PRO A 16 -3.92 4.41 6.03
C PRO A 16 -4.71 5.72 6.17
N ALA A 17 -4.29 6.79 5.50
CA ALA A 17 -4.78 8.14 5.77
C ALA A 17 -6.28 8.33 5.43
N GLY A 18 -6.80 7.54 4.48
CA GLY A 18 -8.20 7.57 4.08
C GLY A 18 -9.07 6.46 4.67
N LEU A 19 -8.61 5.68 5.65
CA LEU A 19 -9.40 4.58 6.21
C LEU A 19 -9.96 4.93 7.59
N VAL A 20 -11.26 4.70 7.79
CA VAL A 20 -11.89 4.64 9.10
C VAL A 20 -12.51 3.26 9.27
N LEU A 21 -12.26 2.62 10.40
CA LEU A 21 -12.84 1.33 10.76
C LEU A 21 -13.70 1.51 12.02
N GLU A 22 -15.00 1.32 11.88
CA GLU A 22 -15.94 1.30 13.00
C GLU A 22 -16.00 -0.13 13.53
N CYS A 23 -15.59 -0.33 14.78
CA CYS A 23 -15.46 -1.65 15.40
C CYS A 23 -16.36 -1.78 16.63
N ALA A 24 -16.87 -2.98 16.82
CA ALA A 24 -17.31 -3.49 18.12
C ALA A 24 -16.19 -4.37 18.69
N LEU A 25 -15.71 -4.05 19.89
CA LEU A 25 -14.63 -4.75 20.58
C LEU A 25 -15.14 -5.45 21.84
N GLN A 26 -14.57 -6.62 22.14
CA GLN A 26 -14.73 -7.33 23.39
C GLN A 26 -13.33 -7.68 23.90
N GLY A 27 -12.84 -6.88 24.85
CA GLY A 27 -11.40 -6.86 25.15
C GLY A 27 -10.64 -6.24 23.96
N ASP A 28 -9.68 -6.98 23.42
CA ASP A 28 -8.89 -6.61 22.24
C ASP A 28 -9.40 -7.22 20.93
N VAL A 29 -10.40 -8.11 20.99
CA VAL A 29 -10.95 -8.80 19.82
C VAL A 29 -12.05 -7.95 19.16
N ILE A 30 -11.96 -7.82 17.85
CA ILE A 30 -12.99 -7.23 16.99
C ILE A 30 -14.07 -8.29 16.75
N ILE A 31 -15.29 -8.08 17.25
CA ILE A 31 -16.42 -8.98 16.95
C ILE A 31 -17.20 -8.55 15.72
N ASP A 32 -17.20 -7.26 15.40
CA ASP A 32 -17.82 -6.71 14.20
C ASP A 32 -17.05 -5.47 13.74
N ALA A 33 -16.97 -5.28 12.42
CA ALA A 33 -16.27 -4.15 11.84
C ALA A 33 -16.90 -3.73 10.51
N SER A 34 -17.05 -2.42 10.34
CA SER A 34 -17.39 -1.81 9.06
C SER A 34 -16.33 -0.77 8.70
N ALA A 35 -15.88 -0.76 7.45
CA ALA A 35 -14.90 0.21 6.99
C ALA A 35 -15.56 1.30 6.14
N ARG A 36 -15.03 2.51 6.28
CA ARG A 36 -15.37 3.68 5.46
C ARG A 36 -14.07 4.24 4.89
N LEU A 37 -14.06 4.46 3.59
CA LEU A 37 -13.00 5.24 2.94
C LEU A 37 -13.41 6.72 2.98
N VAL A 38 -12.58 7.55 3.59
CA VAL A 38 -12.73 9.00 3.62
C VAL A 38 -12.00 9.55 2.41
N ASP A 39 -12.74 10.28 1.57
CA ASP A 39 -12.18 10.98 0.42
C ASP A 39 -11.17 12.01 0.94
N VAL A 40 -9.89 11.79 0.64
CA VAL A 40 -8.86 12.79 0.88
C VAL A 40 -8.98 13.74 -0.29
N ALA A 41 -9.91 14.70 -0.19
CA ALA A 41 -9.95 15.84 -1.09
C ALA A 41 -8.55 16.44 -1.08
N THR A 42 -7.77 16.15 -2.13
CA THR A 42 -6.43 16.65 -2.24
C THR A 42 -6.57 18.16 -2.23
N SER A 43 -6.03 18.78 -1.19
CA SER A 43 -5.84 20.22 -1.14
C SER A 43 -4.77 20.59 -2.16
N ARG A 44 -5.03 20.35 -3.45
CA ARG A 44 -4.49 21.18 -4.52
C ARG A 44 -5.32 22.43 -4.44
N GLY A 45 -4.73 23.45 -3.82
CA GLY A 45 -5.36 24.75 -3.70
C GLY A 45 -5.96 25.17 -5.04
N ALA A 46 -7.12 25.80 -4.95
CA ALA A 46 -7.69 26.59 -6.01
C ALA A 46 -6.61 27.50 -6.62
N GLN A 47 -5.99 27.04 -7.71
CA GLN A 47 -5.46 27.91 -8.75
C GLN A 47 -6.39 27.70 -9.93
N GLU A 48 -7.29 28.67 -10.00
CA GLU A 48 -8.11 29.09 -11.12
C GLU A 48 -7.76 28.48 -12.47
N HIS A 49 -8.81 28.01 -13.13
CA HIS A 49 -8.86 27.57 -14.51
C HIS A 49 -7.84 28.26 -15.42
N ARG A 50 -6.82 27.51 -15.82
CA ARG A 50 -6.25 27.66 -17.16
C ARG A 50 -6.48 26.33 -17.85
N GLU A 51 -7.44 26.32 -18.77
CA GLU A 51 -7.60 25.25 -19.75
C GLU A 51 -6.25 25.08 -20.45
N VAL A 52 -5.49 24.09 -19.99
CA VAL A 52 -4.39 23.51 -20.74
C VAL A 52 -5.02 22.31 -21.41
N GLU A 53 -5.20 22.39 -22.73
CA GLU A 53 -5.57 21.23 -23.54
C GLU A 53 -4.62 20.06 -23.21
N PRO A 54 -5.10 18.81 -23.17
CA PRO A 54 -4.24 17.68 -22.88
C PRO A 54 -3.27 17.51 -24.05
N GLU A 55 -2.04 18.03 -23.89
CA GLU A 55 -0.94 17.55 -24.71
C GLU A 55 -0.81 16.04 -24.47
N PRO A 56 -0.60 15.23 -25.52
CA PRO A 56 -0.36 13.81 -25.34
C PRO A 56 0.91 13.65 -24.49
N ASP A 57 0.75 13.15 -23.27
CA ASP A 57 1.85 12.91 -22.33
C ASP A 57 3.00 12.20 -23.07
N GLY A 58 4.13 12.89 -23.20
CA GLY A 58 5.35 12.28 -23.69
C GLY A 58 5.77 11.13 -22.77
N PRO A 59 6.71 10.26 -23.21
CA PRO A 59 7.17 9.10 -22.44
C PRO A 59 7.72 9.43 -21.04
N SER A 60 7.97 10.71 -20.74
CA SER A 60 8.39 11.22 -19.42
C SER A 60 7.28 11.20 -18.36
N GLY A 61 6.02 11.50 -18.69
CA GLY A 61 4.93 11.57 -17.70
C GLY A 61 4.59 10.20 -17.07
N LEU A 62 4.68 9.14 -17.88
CA LEU A 62 4.50 7.75 -17.43
C LEU A 62 5.64 7.29 -16.49
N GLN A 63 6.86 7.76 -16.73
CA GLN A 63 8.03 7.39 -15.91
C GLN A 63 7.98 7.99 -14.51
N ASP A 64 7.49 9.22 -14.39
CA ASP A 64 7.31 9.91 -13.11
C ASP A 64 6.24 9.20 -12.26
N HIS A 65 5.17 8.73 -12.89
CA HIS A 65 4.12 7.96 -12.24
C HIS A 65 4.64 6.63 -11.66
N ASP A 66 5.48 5.91 -12.39
CA ASP A 66 6.06 4.64 -11.91
C ASP A 66 7.01 4.83 -10.72
N LEU A 67 7.82 5.89 -10.74
CA LEU A 67 8.69 6.25 -9.61
C LEU A 67 7.86 6.61 -8.37
N ALA A 68 6.81 7.40 -8.53
CA ALA A 68 5.90 7.76 -7.44
C ALA A 68 5.16 6.52 -6.88
N ALA A 69 4.67 5.64 -7.75
CA ALA A 69 4.02 4.38 -7.35
C ALA A 69 4.98 3.44 -6.60
N ALA A 70 6.23 3.33 -7.05
CA ALA A 70 7.26 2.57 -6.36
C ALA A 70 7.62 3.18 -4.98
N ALA A 71 7.65 4.51 -4.88
CA ALA A 71 7.86 5.20 -3.62
C ALA A 71 6.73 4.90 -2.63
N LEU A 72 5.47 4.95 -3.09
CA LEU A 72 4.30 4.60 -2.28
C LEU A 72 4.35 3.15 -1.79
N ALA A 73 4.73 2.22 -2.66
CA ALA A 73 4.92 0.81 -2.26
C ALA A 73 6.01 0.64 -1.19
N CYS A 74 7.09 1.43 -1.24
CA CYS A 74 8.10 1.44 -0.19
C CYS A 74 7.55 1.99 1.14
N ASP A 75 6.69 3.01 1.09
CA ASP A 75 6.05 3.59 2.27
C ASP A 75 5.05 2.62 2.93
N GLU A 76 4.22 1.95 2.12
CA GLU A 76 3.30 0.90 2.57
C GLU A 76 4.05 -0.28 3.22
N ALA A 77 5.11 -0.76 2.56
CA ALA A 77 5.96 -1.80 3.13
C ALA A 77 6.65 -1.34 4.43
N ALA A 78 7.08 -0.07 4.52
CA ALA A 78 7.68 0.50 5.72
C ALA A 78 6.69 0.55 6.90
N ARG A 79 5.40 0.84 6.65
CA ARG A 79 4.33 0.81 7.65
C ARG A 79 4.14 -0.58 8.26
N VAL A 80 4.11 -1.63 7.44
CA VAL A 80 4.05 -3.02 7.94
C VAL A 80 5.24 -3.31 8.85
N LEU A 81 6.46 -2.98 8.41
CA LEU A 81 7.68 -3.26 9.18
C LEU A 81 7.76 -2.45 10.47
N ALA A 82 7.23 -1.23 10.49
CA ALA A 82 7.14 -0.42 11.69
C ALA A 82 6.23 -1.07 12.74
N LEU A 83 5.07 -1.60 12.33
CA LEU A 83 4.13 -2.29 13.21
C LEU A 83 4.68 -3.61 13.78
N VAL A 84 5.47 -4.35 12.99
CA VAL A 84 6.13 -5.59 13.47
C VAL A 84 7.36 -5.29 14.35
N GLY A 85 7.79 -4.02 14.44
CA GLY A 85 8.93 -3.61 15.27
C GLY A 85 10.30 -3.79 14.61
N TRP A 86 10.42 -3.51 13.30
CA TRP A 86 11.65 -3.70 12.51
C TRP A 86 12.22 -2.35 12.01
N PRO A 87 12.68 -1.48 12.93
CA PRO A 87 13.02 -0.09 12.63
C PRO A 87 14.12 0.05 11.58
N ASP A 88 15.13 -0.82 11.59
CA ASP A 88 16.24 -0.77 10.62
C ASP A 88 15.78 -0.99 9.19
N ARG A 89 14.81 -1.90 8.97
CA ARG A 89 14.26 -2.16 7.64
C ARG A 89 13.27 -1.08 7.23
N THR A 90 12.44 -0.60 8.16
CA THR A 90 11.59 0.58 7.95
C THR A 90 12.44 1.75 7.46
N ALA A 91 13.54 2.08 8.14
CA ALA A 91 14.43 3.17 7.76
C ALA A 91 15.07 2.95 6.38
N ARG A 92 15.43 1.71 6.01
CA ARG A 92 15.94 1.41 4.66
C ARG A 92 14.90 1.65 3.58
N LEU A 93 13.66 1.20 3.78
CA LEU A 93 12.58 1.42 2.82
C LEU A 93 12.22 2.90 2.68
N LEU A 94 12.21 3.66 3.79
CA LEU A 94 11.97 5.11 3.74
C LEU A 94 13.09 5.86 3.01
N ARG A 95 14.35 5.41 3.13
CA ARG A 95 15.45 5.95 2.31
C ARG A 95 15.28 5.65 0.82
N LEU A 96 14.83 4.44 0.47
CA LEU A 96 14.52 4.08 -0.92
C LEU A 96 13.35 4.91 -1.45
N ARG A 97 12.29 5.10 -0.67
CA ARG A 97 11.17 6.00 -0.99
C ARG A 97 11.67 7.40 -1.31
N ASN A 98 12.52 7.98 -0.46
CA ASN A 98 13.04 9.32 -0.70
C ASN A 98 13.89 9.36 -1.99
N ALA A 99 14.76 8.38 -2.21
CA ALA A 99 15.56 8.31 -3.43
C ALA A 99 14.71 8.16 -4.72
N LEU A 100 13.55 7.50 -4.62
CA LEU A 100 12.56 7.39 -5.69
C LEU A 100 11.83 8.71 -5.94
N LEU A 101 11.41 9.42 -4.89
CA LEU A 101 10.80 10.75 -4.99
C LEU A 101 11.80 11.77 -5.55
N ASP A 102 13.06 11.72 -5.12
CA ASP A 102 14.15 12.55 -5.64
C ASP A 102 14.49 12.22 -7.11
N ALA A 103 14.16 11.02 -7.57
CA ALA A 103 14.31 10.67 -8.98
C ALA A 103 13.13 11.21 -9.79
N ALA A 104 11.90 11.09 -9.28
CA ALA A 104 10.70 11.63 -9.94
C ALA A 104 10.72 13.16 -10.04
N ALA A 105 11.25 13.85 -9.02
CA ALA A 105 11.28 15.31 -9.00
C ALA A 105 12.37 15.94 -9.91
N SER A 106 13.31 15.15 -10.43
CA SER A 106 14.41 15.66 -11.24
C SER A 106 14.76 14.66 -12.36
N PRO A 107 13.95 14.61 -13.43
CA PRO A 107 14.20 13.74 -14.56
C PRO A 107 15.49 14.14 -15.28
N GLN A 108 16.39 13.19 -15.50
CA GLN A 108 17.67 13.36 -16.19
C GLN A 108 17.81 12.37 -17.36
N PRO A 109 18.56 12.70 -18.43
CA PRO A 109 18.74 11.81 -19.57
C PRO A 109 19.41 10.45 -19.24
N ALA A 110 19.97 10.26 -18.03
CA ALA A 110 20.52 9.00 -17.53
C ALA A 110 19.54 8.21 -16.62
N ASP A 111 18.24 8.51 -16.69
CA ASP A 111 17.23 7.99 -15.77
C ASP A 111 17.07 6.47 -15.82
N ASP A 112 17.28 5.84 -16.98
CA ASP A 112 17.12 4.38 -17.11
C ASP A 112 18.11 3.60 -16.24
N GLU A 113 19.37 4.03 -16.18
CA GLU A 113 20.38 3.39 -15.33
C GLU A 113 20.07 3.63 -13.85
N ARG A 114 19.64 4.86 -13.49
CA ARG A 114 19.24 5.20 -12.13
C ARG A 114 18.02 4.37 -11.69
N ARG A 115 17.02 4.22 -12.56
CA ARG A 115 15.81 3.40 -12.32
C ARG A 115 16.17 1.93 -12.16
N GLY A 116 17.06 1.41 -13.00
CA GLY A 116 17.59 0.05 -12.87
C GLY A 116 18.33 -0.22 -11.55
N ARG A 117 19.13 0.76 -11.08
CA ARG A 117 19.78 0.68 -9.76
C ARG A 117 18.75 0.70 -8.62
N LEU A 118 17.76 1.57 -8.66
CA LEU A 118 16.68 1.64 -7.68
C LEU A 118 15.85 0.35 -7.65
N ALA A 119 15.49 -0.20 -8.81
CA ALA A 119 14.79 -1.48 -8.92
C ALA A 119 15.59 -2.63 -8.31
N THR A 120 16.91 -2.63 -8.52
CA THR A 120 17.81 -3.63 -7.93
C THR A 120 17.85 -3.50 -6.40
N GLN A 121 17.86 -2.27 -5.86
CA GLN A 121 17.83 -2.04 -4.42
C GLN A 121 16.50 -2.51 -3.79
N VAL A 122 15.35 -2.22 -4.42
CA VAL A 122 14.05 -2.74 -3.99
C VAL A 122 14.05 -4.27 -3.97
N GLN A 123 14.56 -4.92 -5.03
CA GLN A 123 14.62 -6.38 -5.11
C GLN A 123 15.55 -6.98 -4.03
N ARG A 124 16.64 -6.29 -3.68
CA ARG A 124 17.55 -6.72 -2.60
C ARG A 124 16.84 -6.71 -1.24
N GLU A 125 16.10 -5.66 -0.92
CA GLU A 125 15.33 -5.60 0.33
C GLU A 125 14.24 -6.67 0.36
N ARG A 126 13.50 -6.85 -0.75
CA ARG A 126 12.54 -7.95 -0.91
C ARG A 126 13.19 -9.30 -0.66
N GLY A 127 14.33 -9.58 -1.29
CA GLY A 127 15.06 -10.85 -1.12
C GLY A 127 15.56 -11.06 0.31
N ALA A 128 16.01 -10.00 0.98
CA ALA A 128 16.42 -10.05 2.38
C ALA A 128 15.24 -10.36 3.32
N MET A 129 14.05 -9.79 3.06
CA MET A 129 12.82 -10.07 3.80
C MET A 129 12.32 -11.49 3.56
N ALA A 130 12.38 -11.97 2.32
CA ALA A 130 11.97 -13.30 1.95
C ALA A 130 12.77 -14.39 2.68
N ARG A 131 14.08 -14.18 2.85
CA ARG A 131 14.97 -15.10 3.58
C ARG A 131 14.87 -14.98 5.10
N SER A 132 14.16 -13.99 5.62
CA SER A 132 14.09 -13.76 7.05
C SER A 132 13.12 -14.73 7.72
N ALA A 133 13.67 -15.64 8.54
CA ALA A 133 12.86 -16.57 9.33
C ALA A 133 11.96 -15.82 10.33
N LEU A 134 12.52 -14.86 11.07
CA LEU A 134 11.75 -14.09 12.07
C LEU A 134 10.57 -13.37 11.42
N LEU A 135 10.78 -12.68 10.29
CA LEU A 135 9.70 -11.99 9.58
C LEU A 135 8.63 -12.97 9.09
N ARG A 136 9.06 -14.14 8.59
CA ARG A 136 8.14 -15.23 8.23
C ARG A 136 7.32 -15.65 9.43
N TRP A 137 7.91 -15.85 10.60
CA TRP A 137 7.15 -16.23 11.79
C TRP A 137 6.18 -15.13 12.23
N SER A 138 6.57 -13.87 12.17
CA SER A 138 5.75 -12.73 12.62
C SER A 138 4.53 -12.46 11.73
N LEU A 139 4.64 -12.69 10.43
CA LEU A 139 3.58 -12.32 9.47
C LEU A 139 2.80 -13.52 8.91
N ARG A 140 3.29 -14.75 9.16
CA ARG A 140 2.67 -15.95 8.61
C ARG A 140 1.26 -16.13 9.15
N ARG A 141 0.32 -16.48 8.27
CA ARG A 141 -1.11 -16.74 8.54
C ARG A 141 -1.88 -15.53 9.08
N LEU A 142 -1.33 -14.31 9.02
CA LEU A 142 -2.08 -13.11 9.36
C LEU A 142 -2.96 -12.67 8.19
N GLY A 143 -4.28 -12.62 8.41
CA GLY A 143 -5.28 -12.15 7.45
C GLY A 143 -5.21 -12.87 6.11
N VAL A 144 -5.19 -14.21 6.13
CA VAL A 144 -5.11 -15.07 4.94
C VAL A 144 -6.30 -14.79 4.04
N VAL A 145 -6.02 -14.51 2.77
CA VAL A 145 -7.02 -14.42 1.70
C VAL A 145 -6.69 -15.50 0.68
N ASP A 146 -7.57 -16.46 0.50
CA ASP A 146 -7.40 -17.50 -0.52
C ASP A 146 -7.98 -17.04 -1.87
N ALA A 147 -7.71 -17.84 -2.91
CA ALA A 147 -8.17 -17.52 -4.27
C ALA A 147 -9.71 -17.47 -4.36
N ALA A 148 -10.42 -18.34 -3.63
CA ALA A 148 -11.88 -18.34 -3.59
C ALA A 148 -12.41 -17.01 -3.04
N ARG A 149 -11.86 -16.54 -1.91
CA ARG A 149 -12.24 -15.25 -1.32
C ARG A 149 -11.86 -14.07 -2.21
N VAL A 150 -10.74 -14.15 -2.94
CA VAL A 150 -10.39 -13.14 -3.95
C VAL A 150 -11.48 -13.03 -5.02
N GLU A 151 -11.98 -14.16 -5.52
CA GLU A 151 -13.03 -14.18 -6.54
C GLU A 151 -14.40 -13.76 -5.98
N GLU A 152 -14.83 -14.34 -4.86
CA GLU A 152 -16.12 -14.06 -4.20
C GLU A 152 -16.25 -12.59 -3.78
N GLN A 153 -15.16 -12.01 -3.29
CA GLN A 153 -15.13 -10.61 -2.82
C GLN A 153 -14.61 -9.64 -3.90
N GLY A 154 -14.31 -10.10 -5.11
CA GLY A 154 -13.77 -9.25 -6.18
C GLY A 154 -12.52 -8.47 -5.75
N LEU A 155 -11.66 -9.11 -4.96
CA LEU A 155 -10.42 -8.50 -4.48
C LEU A 155 -9.34 -8.55 -5.58
N PRO A 156 -8.34 -7.66 -5.51
CA PRO A 156 -7.16 -7.76 -6.34
C PRO A 156 -6.38 -9.06 -6.08
N ARG A 157 -5.93 -9.74 -7.14
CA ARG A 157 -5.19 -11.01 -7.02
C ARG A 157 -3.90 -10.89 -6.20
N ASN A 158 -3.29 -9.71 -6.17
CA ASN A 158 -2.10 -9.41 -5.35
C ASN A 158 -2.39 -9.37 -3.84
N LEU A 159 -3.65 -9.49 -3.40
CA LEU A 159 -4.02 -9.65 -1.99
C LEU A 159 -4.08 -11.10 -1.53
N CYS A 160 -3.97 -12.06 -2.45
CA CYS A 160 -3.95 -13.48 -2.13
C CYS A 160 -2.74 -13.83 -1.25
N GLY A 161 -2.93 -14.75 -0.31
CA GLY A 161 -1.95 -15.16 0.68
C GLY A 161 -2.10 -14.44 2.01
N ASP A 162 -1.06 -14.52 2.84
CA ASP A 162 -1.01 -13.83 4.13
C ASP A 162 -0.30 -12.46 4.03
N ALA A 163 -0.21 -11.75 5.16
CA ALA A 163 0.44 -10.45 5.23
C ALA A 163 1.89 -10.43 4.70
N ARG A 164 2.63 -11.55 4.80
CA ARG A 164 3.98 -11.65 4.23
C ARG A 164 3.92 -11.77 2.72
N ASP A 165 3.03 -12.59 2.19
CA ASP A 165 2.88 -12.78 0.75
C ASP A 165 2.52 -11.46 0.08
N ARG A 166 1.59 -10.70 0.66
CA ARG A 166 1.21 -9.35 0.21
C ARG A 166 2.39 -8.36 0.25
N LEU A 167 3.16 -8.34 1.34
CA LEU A 167 4.35 -7.49 1.46
C LEU A 167 5.40 -7.79 0.37
N LEU A 168 5.66 -9.07 0.11
CA LEU A 168 6.63 -9.47 -0.91
C LEU A 168 6.13 -9.15 -2.32
N ALA A 169 4.84 -9.40 -2.60
CA ALA A 169 4.21 -9.08 -3.87
C ALA A 169 4.19 -7.56 -4.15
N LEU A 170 4.00 -6.74 -3.12
CA LEU A 170 4.07 -5.28 -3.22
C LEU A 170 5.46 -4.81 -3.71
N LEU A 171 6.53 -5.33 -3.12
CA LEU A 171 7.90 -4.98 -3.51
C LEU A 171 8.29 -5.56 -4.89
N ASP A 172 7.82 -6.76 -5.23
CA ASP A 172 8.03 -7.35 -6.56
C ASP A 172 7.36 -6.48 -7.65
N ARG A 173 6.14 -5.99 -7.41
CA ARG A 173 5.45 -5.05 -8.32
C ARG A 173 6.17 -3.72 -8.45
N ALA A 174 6.61 -3.13 -7.33
CA ALA A 174 7.37 -1.88 -7.34
C ALA A 174 8.66 -2.02 -8.18
N ALA A 175 9.39 -3.12 -8.01
CA ALA A 175 10.60 -3.37 -8.78
C ALA A 175 10.32 -3.65 -10.27
N ALA A 176 9.17 -4.27 -10.60
CA ALA A 176 8.75 -4.50 -11.98
C ALA A 176 8.41 -3.18 -12.70
N ARG A 177 7.63 -2.29 -12.07
CA ARG A 177 7.31 -0.95 -12.59
C ARG A 177 8.57 -0.18 -12.99
N LEU A 178 9.56 -0.15 -12.07
CA LEU A 178 10.84 0.52 -12.30
C LEU A 178 11.68 -0.07 -13.46
N ARG A 179 11.52 -1.36 -13.81
CA ARG A 179 12.34 -2.01 -14.84
C ARG A 179 11.76 -1.88 -16.24
N SER A 180 10.46 -2.08 -16.37
CA SER A 180 9.82 -2.28 -17.67
C SER A 180 8.87 -1.16 -18.04
N GLY A 181 8.69 -0.14 -17.19
CA GLY A 181 7.58 0.81 -17.34
C GLY A 181 6.26 0.07 -17.51
N ALA A 182 6.14 -1.09 -16.84
CA ALA A 182 5.10 -2.05 -17.15
C ALA A 182 3.76 -1.36 -16.91
N GLU A 183 2.94 -1.33 -17.96
CA GLU A 183 1.59 -0.79 -17.95
C GLU A 183 0.91 -1.28 -16.67
N ALA A 184 0.61 -0.34 -15.78
CA ALA A 184 0.08 -0.65 -14.47
C ALA A 184 -1.25 -1.37 -14.72
N ALA A 185 -1.25 -2.71 -14.59
CA ALA A 185 -2.48 -3.48 -14.61
C ALA A 185 -3.47 -2.77 -13.69
N THR A 186 -4.60 -2.33 -14.24
CA THR A 186 -5.57 -1.46 -13.56
C THR A 186 -5.80 -2.01 -12.16
N GLU A 187 -5.31 -1.29 -11.15
CA GLU A 187 -5.43 -1.74 -9.77
C GLU A 187 -6.91 -1.66 -9.40
N VAL A 188 -7.55 -2.82 -9.26
CA VAL A 188 -8.94 -2.88 -8.80
C VAL A 188 -8.97 -2.32 -7.37
N PRO A 189 -9.78 -1.28 -7.08
CA PRO A 189 -9.82 -0.71 -5.74
C PRO A 189 -10.47 -1.70 -4.78
N ILE A 190 -9.94 -1.77 -3.56
CA ILE A 190 -10.49 -2.62 -2.49
C ILE A 190 -11.81 -2.00 -2.01
N ARG A 191 -12.90 -2.76 -2.05
CA ARG A 191 -14.18 -2.33 -1.49
C ARG A 191 -14.09 -2.25 0.03
N ALA A 192 -14.57 -1.15 0.61
CA ALA A 192 -14.53 -0.92 2.05
C ALA A 192 -15.20 -2.07 2.85
N ALA A 193 -16.31 -2.61 2.36
CA ALA A 193 -16.99 -3.75 3.00
C ALA A 193 -16.07 -4.97 3.20
N ALA A 194 -15.21 -5.28 2.21
CA ALA A 194 -14.30 -6.41 2.31
C ALA A 194 -13.23 -6.23 3.41
N ILE A 195 -12.90 -4.97 3.75
CA ILE A 195 -11.93 -4.67 4.83
C ILE A 195 -12.53 -5.06 6.20
N GLY A 196 -13.81 -4.77 6.43
CA GLY A 196 -14.50 -5.16 7.66
C GLY A 196 -14.47 -6.68 7.88
N ASP A 197 -14.87 -7.44 6.86
CA ASP A 197 -14.87 -8.90 6.91
C ASP A 197 -13.47 -9.51 7.11
N LEU A 198 -12.41 -8.81 6.72
CA LEU A 198 -11.03 -9.28 6.87
C LEU A 198 -10.50 -9.12 8.29
N VAL A 199 -11.07 -8.20 9.07
CA VAL A 199 -10.57 -7.87 10.42
C VAL A 199 -11.49 -8.33 11.55
N SER A 200 -12.74 -8.66 11.24
CA SER A 200 -13.64 -9.33 12.19
C SER A 200 -13.06 -10.66 12.67
N GLY A 201 -13.09 -10.88 13.97
CA GLY A 201 -12.50 -12.04 14.66
C GLY A 201 -11.01 -11.92 14.98
N LEU A 202 -10.36 -10.82 14.60
CA LEU A 202 -8.95 -10.58 14.92
C LEU A 202 -8.81 -9.71 16.18
N ASP A 203 -7.69 -9.88 16.88
CA ASP A 203 -7.27 -8.88 17.86
C ASP A 203 -6.84 -7.57 17.16
N LEU A 204 -6.90 -6.47 17.90
CA LEU A 204 -6.62 -5.13 17.40
C LEU A 204 -5.22 -4.99 16.79
N ALA A 205 -4.19 -5.64 17.34
CA ALA A 205 -2.84 -5.54 16.82
C ALA A 205 -2.71 -6.30 15.49
N THR A 206 -3.30 -7.49 15.41
CA THR A 206 -3.35 -8.27 14.18
C THR A 206 -4.17 -7.57 13.10
N ALA A 207 -5.31 -6.97 13.43
CA ALA A 207 -6.12 -6.19 12.50
C ALA A 207 -5.33 -5.02 11.88
N ARG A 208 -4.55 -4.29 12.68
CA ARG A 208 -3.68 -3.21 12.20
C ARG A 208 -2.62 -3.72 11.21
N LEU A 209 -2.02 -4.87 11.49
CA LEU A 209 -1.05 -5.50 10.57
C LEU A 209 -1.70 -5.95 9.26
N VAL A 210 -2.89 -6.54 9.33
CA VAL A 210 -3.65 -6.94 8.13
C VAL A 210 -3.95 -5.71 7.29
N ILE A 211 -4.52 -4.65 7.86
CA ILE A 211 -4.82 -3.39 7.18
C ILE A 211 -3.59 -2.78 6.53
N ALA A 212 -2.47 -2.69 7.26
CA ALA A 212 -1.23 -2.15 6.72
C ALA A 212 -0.71 -2.97 5.52
N SER A 213 -0.94 -4.28 5.50
CA SER A 213 -0.52 -5.17 4.41
C SER A 213 -1.40 -5.10 3.15
N LEU A 214 -2.56 -4.44 3.21
CA LEU A 214 -3.49 -4.36 2.07
C LEU A 214 -3.07 -3.33 1.01
N GLY A 215 -2.16 -2.39 1.31
CA GLY A 215 -1.73 -1.37 0.37
C GLY A 215 -2.88 -0.42 -0.07
N ILE A 216 -3.72 -0.02 0.88
CA ILE A 216 -4.95 0.75 0.62
C ILE A 216 -4.64 2.15 0.06
N GLU A 217 -3.48 2.72 0.37
CA GLU A 217 -3.13 4.08 -0.05
C GLU A 217 -2.92 4.16 -1.58
N ALA A 218 -2.34 3.11 -2.18
CA ALA A 218 -2.26 2.96 -3.62
C ALA A 218 -3.65 2.81 -4.27
N GLY A 219 -4.55 2.05 -3.65
CA GLY A 219 -5.89 1.81 -4.16
C GLY A 219 -6.81 3.04 -4.14
N ILE A 220 -6.70 3.91 -3.13
CA ILE A 220 -7.48 5.16 -3.05
C ILE A 220 -7.06 6.11 -4.18
N ARG A 221 -5.76 6.31 -4.40
CA ARG A 221 -5.26 7.20 -5.47
C ARG A 221 -5.53 6.66 -6.87
N ALA A 222 -5.43 5.35 -7.08
CA ALA A 222 -5.79 4.74 -8.36
C ALA A 222 -7.27 4.96 -8.72
N TRP A 223 -8.16 4.93 -7.72
CA TRP A 223 -9.59 5.21 -7.91
C TRP A 223 -9.87 6.68 -8.23
N GLU A 224 -9.13 7.63 -7.64
CA GLU A 224 -9.22 9.06 -7.98
C GLU A 224 -8.77 9.31 -9.43
N ALA A 225 -7.70 8.66 -9.90
CA ALA A 225 -7.19 8.81 -11.26
C ALA A 225 -8.18 8.34 -12.34
N VAL A 226 -9.06 7.38 -12.03
CA VAL A 226 -10.10 6.89 -12.96
C VAL A 226 -11.30 7.85 -13.08
N ARG A 227 -11.43 8.84 -12.18
CA ARG A 227 -12.53 9.83 -12.19
C ARG A 227 -12.15 11.20 -12.77
N ALA A 228 -10.86 11.49 -12.90
CA ALA A 228 -10.35 12.73 -13.49
C ALA A 228 -10.34 12.62 -15.02
#